data_AF-A0AAU5BD32-F1
#
_entry.id   AF-A0AAU5BD32-F1
#
_cell.length_a   1.000
_cell.length_b   1.000
_cell.length_c   1.000
_cell.angle_alpha   90.00
_cell.angle_beta   90.00
_cell.angle_gamma   90.00
#
_symmetry.space_group_name_H-M   'P 1'
#
loop_
_entity.id
_entity.type
_entity.pdbx_description
1 polymer ?
#
loop_
_entity_poly.entity_id
_entity_poly.type
_entity_poly.pdbx_seq_one_letter_code
_entity_poly.pdbx_strand_id
1 'polypeptide(L)'
;MRMINVVAATVAGSCLVVAPAAEASTVRHWDKRVKCEQADPEGRVIPTRYGNGELGWNHFSGKHNIKKCRVVDAALAGRVDRKSGGRLEYYGVARNGTKLVNIVVIVQYTRRTTDGEYDAGTGKKVGVVTAYCKGMTKCPNWINE
;
A
#
# COMPACT_ATOMS: atom_id res chain seq x y z
N MET A 1 -34.87 47.54 -61.02
CA MET A 1 -33.48 48.06 -60.94
C MET A 1 -33.28 48.81 -59.63
N ARG A 2 -32.58 48.18 -58.67
CA ARG A 2 -31.52 48.77 -57.84
C ARG A 2 -31.13 47.72 -56.78
N MET A 3 -29.85 47.36 -56.83
CA MET A 3 -29.14 46.42 -55.97
C MET A 3 -28.89 47.02 -54.57
N ILE A 4 -28.22 46.22 -53.71
CA ILE A 4 -27.42 46.57 -52.51
C ILE A 4 -28.19 46.27 -51.20
N ASN A 5 -27.69 45.53 -50.19
CA ASN A 5 -26.48 44.73 -49.99
C ASN A 5 -26.77 43.73 -48.86
N VAL A 6 -26.15 42.56 -48.92
CA VAL A 6 -26.09 41.56 -47.84
C VAL A 6 -25.04 42.01 -46.82
N VAL A 7 -25.37 42.02 -45.53
CA VAL A 7 -24.38 42.03 -44.44
C VAL A 7 -24.57 40.74 -43.65
N ALA A 8 -23.63 39.81 -43.86
CA ALA A 8 -23.51 38.60 -43.06
C ALA A 8 -22.83 38.94 -41.74
N ALA A 9 -23.52 38.73 -40.62
CA ALA A 9 -22.94 38.81 -39.28
C ALA A 9 -22.52 37.39 -38.84
N THR A 10 -21.24 37.05 -39.03
CA THR A 10 -20.63 35.88 -38.40
C THR A 10 -20.26 36.22 -36.96
N VAL A 11 -21.04 35.72 -36.00
CA VAL A 11 -20.65 35.70 -34.58
C VAL A 11 -19.81 34.43 -34.36
N ALA A 12 -18.50 34.59 -34.30
CA ALA A 12 -17.60 33.52 -33.87
C ALA A 12 -17.73 33.36 -32.35
N GLY A 13 -18.60 32.44 -31.92
CA GLY A 13 -18.70 32.01 -30.52
C GLY A 13 -17.52 31.11 -30.18
N SER A 14 -16.54 31.66 -29.45
CA SER A 14 -15.44 30.89 -28.87
C SER A 14 -15.97 29.93 -27.81
N CYS A 15 -16.26 28.68 -28.17
CA CYS A 15 -16.41 27.59 -27.22
C CYS A 15 -15.04 27.26 -26.63
N LEU A 16 -14.67 27.89 -25.51
CA LEU A 16 -13.63 27.39 -24.64
C LEU A 16 -14.12 26.05 -24.07
N VAL A 17 -13.69 24.96 -24.70
CA VAL A 17 -13.80 23.63 -24.12
C VAL A 17 -12.88 23.63 -22.91
N VAL A 18 -13.43 23.89 -21.72
CA VAL A 18 -12.75 23.62 -20.46
C VAL A 18 -12.64 22.11 -20.37
N ALA A 19 -11.55 21.56 -20.90
CA ALA A 19 -11.18 20.19 -20.61
C ALA A 19 -11.03 20.11 -19.08
N PRO A 20 -11.72 19.17 -18.39
CA PRO A 20 -11.39 18.92 -17.00
C PRO A 20 -9.91 18.56 -16.96
N ALA A 21 -9.12 19.34 -16.21
CA ALA A 21 -7.77 18.95 -15.89
C ALA A 21 -7.86 17.55 -15.29
N ALA A 22 -7.31 16.55 -15.98
CA ALA A 22 -7.18 15.23 -15.41
C ALA A 22 -6.44 15.42 -14.08
N GLU A 23 -7.09 15.08 -12.96
CA GLU A 23 -6.40 14.98 -11.68
C GLU A 23 -5.26 13.99 -11.91
N ALA A 24 -4.04 14.51 -12.05
CA ALA A 24 -2.84 13.70 -12.08
C ALA A 24 -2.86 12.94 -10.76
N SER A 25 -3.20 11.65 -10.80
CA SER A 25 -3.30 10.87 -9.57
C SER A 25 -1.95 10.99 -8.88
N THR A 26 -1.91 11.65 -7.72
CA THR A 26 -0.70 11.92 -6.93
C THR A 26 -0.21 10.65 -6.24
N VAL A 27 -0.35 9.50 -6.89
CA VAL A 27 0.03 8.20 -6.35
C VAL A 27 1.51 8.27 -6.05
N ARG A 28 1.83 8.21 -4.76
CA ARG A 28 3.20 8.34 -4.28
C ARG A 28 4.06 7.24 -4.87
N HIS A 29 5.29 7.59 -5.22
CA HIS A 29 6.25 6.61 -5.73
C HIS A 29 6.62 5.59 -4.64
N TRP A 30 6.64 4.32 -5.01
CA TRP A 30 7.08 3.22 -4.14
C TRP A 30 7.57 2.04 -4.98
N ASP A 31 8.53 1.28 -4.44
CA ASP A 31 9.05 0.09 -5.12
C ASP A 31 8.07 -1.09 -4.99
N LYS A 32 7.48 -1.46 -6.13
CA LYS A 32 6.46 -2.52 -6.18
C LYS A 32 7.01 -3.93 -6.29
N ARG A 33 8.34 -4.11 -6.39
CA ARG A 33 8.97 -5.43 -6.45
C ARG A 33 8.71 -6.19 -5.15
N VAL A 34 8.47 -7.49 -5.27
CA VAL A 34 8.21 -8.37 -4.13
C VAL A 34 9.54 -8.75 -3.49
N LYS A 35 9.67 -8.52 -2.18
CA LYS A 35 10.81 -8.95 -1.37
C LYS A 35 10.65 -10.40 -0.92
N CYS A 36 9.45 -10.72 -0.46
CA CYS A 36 8.99 -12.04 -0.02
C CYS A 36 7.47 -12.09 -0.11
N GLU A 37 6.93 -13.29 -0.07
CA GLU A 37 5.51 -13.56 -0.22
C GLU A 37 5.14 -14.75 0.65
N GLN A 38 3.99 -14.66 1.31
CA GLN A 38 3.46 -15.72 2.15
C GLN A 38 1.97 -15.91 1.85
N ALA A 39 1.54 -17.15 1.73
CA ALA A 39 0.12 -17.50 1.75
C ALA A 39 -0.33 -17.69 3.21
N ASP A 40 -1.45 -17.09 3.56
CA ASP A 40 -2.08 -17.37 4.85
C ASP A 40 -2.93 -18.65 4.81
N PRO A 41 -3.48 -19.12 5.94
CA PRO A 41 -4.30 -20.33 6.00
C PRO A 41 -5.60 -20.28 5.17
N GLU A 42 -6.07 -19.09 4.77
CA GLU A 42 -7.23 -18.91 3.87
C GLU A 42 -6.82 -18.89 2.39
N GLY A 43 -5.54 -19.15 2.08
CA GLY A 43 -5.00 -19.15 0.72
C GLY A 43 -4.78 -17.74 0.16
N ARG A 44 -4.86 -16.68 0.98
CA ARG A 44 -4.55 -15.33 0.54
C ARG A 44 -3.05 -15.20 0.34
N VAL A 45 -2.63 -15.02 -0.91
CA VAL A 45 -1.24 -14.69 -1.24
C VAL A 45 -0.97 -13.23 -0.88
N ILE A 46 -0.06 -13.00 0.08
CA ILE A 46 0.26 -11.70 0.65
C ILE A 46 1.71 -11.33 0.30
N PRO A 47 1.91 -10.43 -0.66
CA PRO A 47 3.24 -9.94 -0.99
C PRO A 47 3.74 -8.93 0.05
N THR A 48 4.99 -9.08 0.47
CA THR A 48 5.76 -8.03 1.13
C THR A 48 6.62 -7.36 0.07
N ARG A 49 6.31 -6.13 -0.28
CA ARG A 49 7.07 -5.36 -1.28
C ARG A 49 8.20 -4.57 -0.64
N TYR A 50 9.20 -4.21 -1.44
CA TYR A 50 10.25 -3.30 -0.99
C TYR A 50 9.67 -1.99 -0.46
N GLY A 51 8.74 -1.39 -1.20
CA GLY A 51 8.03 -0.18 -0.79
C GLY A 51 8.95 1.04 -0.68
N ASN A 52 8.69 1.90 0.31
CA ASN A 52 9.42 3.15 0.54
C ASN A 52 9.48 3.45 2.06
N GLY A 53 9.76 4.69 2.46
CA GLY A 53 9.82 5.07 3.87
C GLY A 53 8.49 5.04 4.63
N GLU A 54 7.35 4.91 3.94
CA GLU A 54 6.00 4.99 4.52
C GLU A 54 5.27 3.64 4.53
N LEU A 55 5.59 2.74 3.60
CA LEU A 55 5.06 1.37 3.59
C LEU A 55 6.04 0.32 3.08
N GLY A 56 5.73 -0.93 3.38
CA GLY A 56 6.44 -2.10 2.92
C GLY A 56 7.75 -2.34 3.68
N TRP A 57 8.61 -3.17 3.10
CA TRP A 57 9.86 -3.62 3.72
C TRP A 57 10.75 -2.47 4.18
N ASN A 58 10.96 -1.46 3.34
CA ASN A 58 11.83 -0.33 3.63
C ASN A 58 11.33 0.48 4.83
N HIS A 59 10.01 0.61 4.98
CA HIS A 59 9.40 1.28 6.13
C HIS A 59 9.70 0.53 7.42
N PHE A 60 9.29 -0.74 7.54
CA PHE A 60 9.39 -1.45 8.81
C PHE A 60 10.81 -1.96 9.12
N SER A 61 11.64 -2.23 8.11
CA SER A 61 13.03 -2.64 8.35
C SER A 61 13.89 -1.49 8.87
N GLY A 62 13.63 -0.26 8.43
CA GLY A 62 14.24 0.95 8.98
C GLY A 62 13.64 1.35 10.32
N LYS A 63 12.32 1.60 10.34
CA LYS A 63 11.62 2.16 11.50
C LYS A 63 11.52 1.19 12.67
N HIS A 64 11.24 -0.09 12.39
CA HIS A 64 10.94 -1.10 13.40
C HIS A 64 11.99 -2.20 13.53
N ASN A 65 13.10 -2.14 12.77
CA ASN A 65 14.20 -3.11 12.83
C ASN A 65 13.79 -4.57 12.55
N ILE A 66 12.82 -4.80 11.66
CA ILE A 66 12.47 -6.13 11.16
C ILE A 66 13.16 -6.36 9.81
N LYS A 67 14.15 -7.25 9.78
CA LYS A 67 15.10 -7.41 8.66
C LYS A 67 15.08 -8.81 8.01
N LYS A 68 14.22 -9.71 8.47
CA LYS A 68 14.08 -11.06 7.92
C LYS A 68 12.62 -11.34 7.54
N CYS A 69 12.41 -11.87 6.33
CA CYS A 69 11.06 -12.22 5.86
C CYS A 69 10.37 -13.21 6.79
N ARG A 70 11.10 -14.19 7.32
CA ARG A 70 10.58 -15.18 8.28
C ARG A 70 9.82 -14.57 9.48
N VAL A 71 10.18 -13.35 9.91
CA VAL A 71 9.51 -12.66 11.03
C VAL A 71 8.09 -12.25 10.63
N VAL A 72 7.94 -11.74 9.40
CA VAL A 72 6.65 -11.36 8.83
C VAL A 72 5.87 -12.61 8.44
N ASP A 73 6.52 -13.56 7.77
CA ASP A 73 5.91 -14.79 7.28
C ASP A 73 5.34 -15.63 8.43
N ALA A 74 6.04 -15.68 9.57
CA ALA A 74 5.56 -16.40 10.75
C ALA A 74 4.25 -15.84 11.31
N ALA A 75 4.05 -14.51 11.27
CA ALA A 75 2.77 -13.91 11.65
C ALA A 75 1.69 -14.17 10.59
N LEU A 76 2.04 -14.05 9.31
CA LEU A 76 1.12 -14.30 8.18
C LEU A 76 0.69 -15.76 8.04
N ALA A 77 1.48 -16.71 8.55
CA ALA A 77 1.11 -18.12 8.64
C ALA A 77 0.01 -18.38 9.69
N GLY A 78 -0.29 -17.40 10.55
CA GLY A 78 -1.44 -17.40 11.43
C GLY A 78 -2.74 -16.98 10.72
N ARG A 79 -3.84 -17.04 11.46
CA ARG A 79 -5.13 -16.48 11.02
C ARG A 79 -5.11 -14.95 11.09
N VAL A 80 -6.08 -14.31 10.42
CA VAL A 80 -6.34 -12.88 10.64
C VAL A 80 -6.89 -12.67 12.05
N ASP A 81 -6.23 -11.81 12.83
CA ASP A 81 -6.64 -11.44 14.18
C ASP A 81 -7.58 -10.25 14.20
N ARG A 82 -7.44 -9.32 13.25
CA ARG A 82 -8.38 -8.20 13.07
C ARG A 82 -8.61 -7.87 11.60
N LYS A 83 -9.84 -7.52 11.27
CA LYS A 83 -10.25 -7.14 9.91
C LYS A 83 -11.08 -5.86 9.95
N SER A 84 -10.74 -4.91 9.09
CA SER A 84 -11.53 -3.71 8.84
C SER A 84 -11.44 -3.35 7.36
N GLY A 85 -12.51 -3.61 6.61
CA GLY A 85 -12.51 -3.51 5.15
C GLY A 85 -11.38 -4.34 4.52
N GLY A 86 -10.52 -3.67 3.74
CA GLY A 86 -9.34 -4.28 3.13
C GLY A 86 -8.11 -4.43 4.05
N ARG A 87 -8.16 -3.86 5.26
CA ARG A 87 -7.06 -3.92 6.22
C ARG A 87 -7.18 -5.19 7.06
N LEU A 88 -6.12 -5.98 7.08
CA LEU A 88 -5.98 -7.20 7.86
C LEU A 88 -4.80 -7.05 8.83
N GLU A 89 -4.97 -7.48 10.07
CA GLU A 89 -3.88 -7.57 11.04
C GLU A 89 -3.64 -9.03 11.42
N TYR A 90 -2.37 -9.41 11.44
CA TYR A 90 -1.89 -10.73 11.83
C TYR A 90 -0.97 -10.58 13.02
N TYR A 91 -1.19 -11.35 14.08
CA TYR A 91 -0.41 -11.33 15.29
C TYR A 91 0.47 -12.58 15.36
N GLY A 92 1.76 -12.35 15.54
CA GLY A 92 2.75 -13.40 15.76
C GLY A 92 3.41 -13.24 17.13
N VAL A 93 4.06 -14.31 17.58
CA VAL A 93 4.91 -14.27 18.77
C VAL A 93 6.29 -14.80 18.38
N ALA A 94 7.32 -13.96 18.53
CA ALA A 94 8.70 -14.44 18.46
C ALA A 94 9.18 -14.81 19.87
N ARG A 95 9.92 -15.92 19.96
CA ARG A 95 10.45 -16.47 21.21
C ARG A 95 11.94 -16.73 21.09
N ASN A 96 12.69 -16.35 22.11
CA ASN A 96 14.09 -16.76 22.30
C ASN A 96 14.30 -17.09 23.78
N GLY A 97 14.30 -18.38 24.11
CA GLY A 97 14.31 -18.86 25.50
C GLY A 97 13.09 -18.37 26.28
N THR A 98 13.34 -17.55 27.31
CA THR A 98 12.33 -16.89 28.14
C THR A 98 11.84 -15.55 27.58
N LYS A 99 12.51 -15.01 26.54
CA LYS A 99 12.13 -13.75 25.91
C LYS A 99 11.00 -13.98 24.92
N LEU A 100 9.95 -13.17 25.03
CA LEU A 100 8.80 -13.17 24.14
C LEU A 100 8.55 -11.76 23.60
N VAL A 101 8.17 -11.67 22.34
CA VAL A 101 7.70 -10.43 21.75
C VAL A 101 6.52 -10.69 20.83
N ASN A 102 5.47 -9.90 21.01
CA ASN A 102 4.31 -9.89 20.12
C ASN A 102 4.64 -9.04 18.89
N ILE A 103 4.47 -9.63 17.71
CA ILE A 103 4.66 -8.99 16.41
C ILE A 103 3.28 -8.72 15.83
N VAL A 104 3.08 -7.54 15.26
CA VAL A 104 1.88 -7.18 14.51
C VAL A 104 2.28 -6.90 13.08
N VAL A 105 1.68 -7.62 12.14
CA VAL A 105 1.81 -7.40 10.70
C VAL A 105 0.50 -6.84 10.17
N ILE A 106 0.57 -5.68 9.53
CA ILE A 106 -0.58 -5.01 8.93
C ILE A 106 -0.50 -5.18 7.42
N VAL A 107 -1.56 -5.74 6.86
CA VAL A 107 -1.73 -6.00 5.44
C VAL A 107 -2.87 -5.15 4.90
N GLN A 108 -2.67 -4.55 3.75
CA GLN A 108 -3.73 -4.01 2.92
C GLN A 108 -4.01 -4.98 1.77
N TYR A 109 -5.10 -5.73 1.91
CA TYR A 109 -5.52 -6.77 0.97
C TYR A 109 -6.47 -6.23 -0.12
N THR A 110 -6.20 -5.01 -0.58
CA THR A 110 -6.91 -4.32 -1.66
C THR A 110 -5.89 -3.71 -2.62
N ARG A 111 -6.37 -3.25 -3.79
CA ARG A 111 -5.52 -2.62 -4.81
C ARG A 111 -4.90 -1.30 -4.33
N ARG A 112 -5.64 -0.52 -3.54
CA ARG A 112 -5.20 0.75 -2.95
C ARG A 112 -5.15 0.68 -1.43
N THR A 113 -4.31 1.51 -0.82
CA THR A 113 -4.36 1.80 0.61
C THR A 113 -5.67 2.49 0.98
N THR A 114 -6.01 2.45 2.27
CA THR A 114 -7.29 2.99 2.77
C THR A 114 -7.38 4.50 2.57
N ASP A 115 -6.25 5.21 2.62
CA ASP A 115 -6.11 6.65 2.32
C ASP A 115 -6.02 6.96 0.81
N GLY A 116 -5.89 5.96 -0.04
CA GLY A 116 -5.80 6.12 -1.50
C GLY A 116 -4.43 6.57 -2.03
N GLU A 117 -3.47 6.88 -1.16
CA GLU A 117 -2.14 7.41 -1.54
C GLU A 117 -1.30 6.43 -2.36
N TYR A 118 -1.52 5.13 -2.19
CA TYR A 118 -0.75 4.07 -2.82
C TYR A 118 -1.62 3.12 -3.64
N ASP A 119 -1.15 2.79 -4.84
CA ASP A 119 -1.83 1.90 -5.79
C ASP A 119 -0.89 0.79 -6.27
N ALA A 120 -1.29 -0.47 -6.04
CA ALA A 120 -0.55 -1.65 -6.48
C ALA A 120 -0.68 -1.91 -8.00
N GLY A 121 -1.66 -1.29 -8.66
CA GLY A 121 -2.03 -1.54 -10.05
C GLY A 121 -3.11 -2.62 -10.21
N THR A 122 -3.72 -2.67 -11.38
CA THR A 122 -4.83 -3.59 -11.71
C THR A 122 -4.47 -5.05 -11.44
N GLY A 123 -5.41 -5.79 -10.86
CA GLY A 123 -5.25 -7.22 -10.51
C GLY A 123 -4.32 -7.50 -9.34
N LYS A 124 -3.67 -6.48 -8.76
CA LYS A 124 -2.73 -6.61 -7.64
C LYS A 124 -3.33 -6.07 -6.35
N LYS A 125 -2.74 -6.49 -5.23
CA LYS A 125 -3.05 -6.02 -3.87
C LYS A 125 -1.81 -5.37 -3.28
N VAL A 126 -1.96 -4.37 -2.40
CA VAL A 126 -0.85 -3.63 -1.78
C VAL A 126 0.06 -4.54 -0.93
N GLY A 127 -0.53 -5.48 -0.19
CA GLY A 127 0.23 -6.43 0.62
C GLY A 127 0.62 -5.87 1.99
N VAL A 128 1.78 -6.27 2.52
CA VAL A 128 2.24 -5.80 3.84
C VAL A 128 2.54 -4.30 3.80
N VAL A 129 1.84 -3.53 4.64
CA VAL A 129 2.04 -2.09 4.79
C VAL A 129 3.08 -1.80 5.86
N THR A 130 2.99 -2.46 7.01
CA THR A 130 3.99 -2.35 8.08
C THR A 130 4.02 -3.61 8.94
N ALA A 131 5.12 -3.80 9.65
CA ALA A 131 5.29 -4.82 10.67
C ALA A 131 6.04 -4.20 11.86
N TYR A 132 5.66 -4.54 13.09
CA TYR A 132 6.33 -3.99 14.27
C TYR A 132 6.15 -4.88 15.50
N CYS A 133 6.98 -4.65 16.51
CA CYS A 133 6.85 -5.31 17.80
C CYS A 133 5.98 -4.48 18.74
N LYS A 134 4.93 -5.08 19.29
CA LYS A 134 3.95 -4.38 20.13
C LYS A 134 4.61 -3.82 21.39
N GLY A 135 4.34 -2.55 21.69
CA GLY A 135 4.89 -1.85 22.85
C GLY A 135 6.34 -1.38 22.70
N MET A 136 6.92 -1.44 21.50
CA MET A 136 8.31 -1.06 21.25
C MET A 136 8.45 -0.23 19.97
N THR A 137 9.37 0.74 19.99
CA THR A 137 9.72 1.53 18.79
C THR A 137 10.49 0.68 17.78
N LYS A 138 11.49 -0.07 18.27
CA LYS A 138 12.31 -1.00 17.47
C LYS A 138 12.21 -2.40 18.06
N CYS A 139 12.08 -3.38 17.18
CA CYS A 139 12.17 -4.77 17.56
C CYS A 139 13.59 -5.12 18.03
N PRO A 140 13.71 -6.03 19.02
CA PRO A 140 15.00 -6.56 19.45
C PRO A 140 15.79 -7.22 18.31
N ASN A 141 17.12 -7.12 18.31
CA ASN A 141 17.94 -7.68 17.23
C ASN A 141 17.76 -9.20 17.07
N TRP A 142 17.57 -9.93 18.17
CA TRP A 142 17.49 -11.39 18.19
C TRP A 142 16.34 -11.96 17.35
N ILE A 143 15.30 -11.19 17.03
CA ILE A 143 14.24 -11.71 16.15
C ILE A 143 14.76 -11.89 14.70
N ASN A 144 15.83 -11.19 14.35
CA ASN A 144 16.46 -11.18 13.03
C ASN A 144 17.61 -12.19 12.89
N GLU A 145 17.95 -12.92 13.96
CA GLU A 145 19.03 -13.93 13.99
C GLU A 145 18.52 -15.31 13.55
#